data_AF-A0A3E0IPE0-F1
#
_entry.id   AF-A0A3E0IPE0-F1
#
_cell.length_a   1.000
_cell.length_b   1.000
_cell.length_c   1.000
_cell.angle_alpha   90.00
_cell.angle_beta   90.00
_cell.angle_gamma   90.00
#
_symmetry.space_group_name_H-M   'P 1'
#
loop_
_entity.id
_entity.type
_entity.pdbx_description
1 polymer ?
#
loop_
_entity_poly.entity_id
_entity_poly.type
_entity_poly.pdbx_seq_one_letter_code
_entity_poly.pdbx_strand_id
1 'polypeptide(L)'
;MINNEVLAMMKNFKNSFINCNGEIILDIESNSYFSLNGCETKLDLVIKFIHFVSRDCVKGTPLKTQNKLKYGFSTYIRRNISDEEFEYMYDKYGNGCNKDTVKEYAKGLIK
;
A
#
# COMPACT_ATOMS: atom_id res chain seq x y z
N MET A 1 9.64 10.51 13.38
CA MET A 1 8.46 11.39 13.51
C MET A 1 7.38 10.82 12.59
N ILE A 2 6.18 10.50 13.11
CA ILE A 2 5.07 10.08 12.26
C ILE A 2 4.64 11.31 11.45
N ASN A 3 4.78 11.29 10.12
CA ASN A 3 4.33 12.39 9.27
C ASN A 3 2.80 12.33 9.09
N ASN A 4 2.19 13.45 8.69
CA ASN A 4 0.74 13.54 8.50
C ASN A 4 0.21 12.54 7.46
N GLU A 5 1.04 12.14 6.50
CA GLU A 5 0.66 11.19 5.44
C GLU A 5 0.52 9.75 5.97
N VAL A 6 1.37 9.32 6.91
CA VAL A 6 1.21 8.02 7.57
C VAL A 6 -0.11 7.97 8.35
N LEU A 7 -0.44 9.02 9.10
CA LEU A 7 -1.74 9.11 9.78
C LEU A 7 -2.91 9.14 8.78
N ALA A 8 -2.74 9.82 7.65
CA ALA A 8 -3.74 9.85 6.59
C ALA A 8 -3.96 8.46 5.98
N MET A 9 -2.88 7.69 5.74
CA MET A 9 -3.00 6.30 5.29
C MET A 9 -3.74 5.47 6.34
N MET A 10 -3.27 5.47 7.60
CA MET A 10 -3.85 4.67 8.69
C MET A 10 -5.36 4.89 8.88
N LYS A 11 -5.87 6.11 8.69
CA LYS A 11 -7.32 6.41 8.74
C LYS A 11 -8.17 5.57 7.76
N ASN A 12 -7.57 5.09 6.67
CA ASN A 12 -8.24 4.29 5.65
C ASN A 12 -8.12 2.77 5.89
N PHE A 13 -7.31 2.35 6.88
CA PHE A 13 -7.10 0.95 7.23
C PHE A 13 -7.47 0.73 8.70
N LYS A 14 -8.69 0.24 8.93
CA LYS A 14 -9.21 0.01 10.29
C LYS A 14 -8.28 -0.91 11.07
N ASN A 15 -7.98 -0.49 12.31
CA ASN A 15 -7.07 -1.15 13.25
C ASN A 15 -5.61 -1.25 12.77
N SER A 16 -5.21 -0.44 11.78
CA SER A 16 -3.80 -0.30 11.44
C SER A 16 -3.02 0.32 12.60
N PHE A 17 -1.75 -0.08 12.73
CA PHE A 17 -0.86 0.41 13.76
C PHE A 17 0.59 0.41 13.26
N ILE A 18 1.46 1.10 13.98
CA ILE A 18 2.91 1.05 13.75
C ILE A 18 3.53 0.23 14.86
N ASN A 19 4.31 -0.79 14.52
CA ASN A 19 4.98 -1.63 15.51
C ASN A 19 6.32 -1.01 15.97
N CYS A 20 7.00 -1.66 16.92
CA CYS A 20 8.28 -1.18 17.46
C CYS A 20 9.44 -1.19 16.44
N ASN A 21 9.30 -1.88 15.30
CA ASN A 21 10.28 -1.90 14.21
C ASN A 21 10.10 -0.75 13.22
N GLY A 22 9.10 0.12 13.43
CA GLY A 22 8.77 1.18 12.48
C GLY A 22 8.08 0.67 11.21
N GLU A 23 7.38 -0.45 11.30
CA GLU A 23 6.55 -0.98 10.21
C GLU A 23 5.10 -0.56 10.41
N ILE A 24 4.46 -0.10 9.34
CA ILE A 24 3.02 0.11 9.34
C ILE A 24 2.34 -1.22 9.01
N ILE A 25 1.54 -1.73 9.95
CA ILE A 25 0.70 -2.91 9.76
C ILE A 25 -0.68 -2.43 9.32
N LEU A 26 -1.06 -2.74 8.08
CA LEU A 26 -2.36 -2.34 7.50
C LEU A 26 -3.46 -3.36 7.77
N ASP A 27 -3.08 -4.63 7.87
CA ASP A 27 -3.97 -5.72 8.27
C ASP A 27 -3.18 -6.78 9.05
N ILE A 28 -3.67 -7.11 10.25
CA ILE A 28 -3.01 -8.07 11.14
C ILE A 28 -3.28 -9.52 10.71
N GLU A 29 -4.44 -9.80 10.11
CA GLU A 29 -4.84 -11.17 9.76
C GLU A 29 -4.03 -11.68 8.57
N SER A 30 -3.82 -10.85 7.55
CA SER A 30 -2.94 -11.18 6.42
C SER A 30 -1.47 -10.86 6.65
N ASN A 31 -1.13 -10.21 7.77
CA ASN A 31 0.20 -9.65 8.00
C ASN A 31 0.66 -8.78 6.81
N SER A 32 -0.21 -7.88 6.37
CA SER A 32 0.09 -6.95 5.28
C SER A 32 0.72 -5.69 5.85
N TYR A 33 2.01 -5.50 5.61
CA TYR A 33 2.80 -4.41 6.18
C TYR A 33 3.92 -3.95 5.26
N PHE A 34 4.52 -2.81 5.60
CA PHE A 34 5.82 -2.41 5.08
C PHE A 34 6.58 -1.52 6.06
N SER A 35 7.90 -1.46 5.90
CA SER A 35 8.75 -0.56 6.68
C SER A 35 8.56 0.89 6.26
N LEU A 36 8.35 1.77 7.25
CA LEU A 36 8.30 3.23 7.05
C LEU A 36 9.67 3.87 6.87
N ASN A 37 10.76 3.08 6.95
CA ASN A 37 12.10 3.59 6.70
C ASN A 37 12.20 4.18 5.29
N GLY A 38 12.66 5.43 5.21
CA GLY A 38 12.76 6.21 3.98
C GLY A 38 11.42 6.73 3.43
N CYS A 39 10.33 6.72 4.21
CA CYS A 39 9.04 7.28 3.79
C CYS A 39 8.86 8.70 4.34
N GLU A 40 8.99 9.70 3.47
CA GLU A 40 8.84 11.11 3.84
C GLU A 40 7.58 11.73 3.24
N THR A 41 7.09 11.16 2.14
CA THR A 41 6.00 11.70 1.34
C THR A 41 4.88 10.68 1.11
N LYS A 42 3.72 11.17 0.65
CA LYS A 42 2.63 10.31 0.15
C LYS A 42 3.09 9.36 -0.95
N LEU A 43 3.96 9.83 -1.84
CA LEU A 43 4.52 9.04 -2.94
C LEU A 43 5.31 7.85 -2.41
N ASP A 44 6.13 8.04 -1.37
CA ASP A 44 6.91 6.94 -0.79
C ASP A 44 6.02 5.86 -0.19
N LEU A 45 4.95 6.26 0.51
CA LEU A 45 3.96 5.32 1.06
C LEU A 45 3.24 4.54 -0.05
N VAL A 46 2.88 5.20 -1.16
CA VAL A 46 2.27 4.54 -2.32
C VAL A 46 3.24 3.55 -2.96
N ILE A 47 4.52 3.93 -3.15
CA ILE A 47 5.54 3.02 -3.69
C ILE A 47 5.72 1.80 -2.79
N LYS A 48 5.82 1.98 -1.46
CA LYS A 48 5.94 0.87 -0.52
C LYS A 48 4.71 -0.03 -0.54
N PHE A 49 3.50 0.54 -0.59
CA PHE A 49 2.27 -0.25 -0.71
C PHE A 49 2.30 -1.11 -1.99
N ILE A 50 2.65 -0.52 -3.13
CA ILE A 50 2.74 -1.23 -4.40
C ILE A 50 3.76 -2.38 -4.32
N HIS A 51 4.93 -2.15 -3.72
CA HIS A 51 5.94 -3.18 -3.61
C HIS A 51 5.55 -4.31 -2.66
N PHE A 52 4.98 -4.00 -1.50
CA PHE A 52 4.90 -4.95 -0.39
C PHE A 52 3.48 -5.41 -0.05
N VAL A 53 2.45 -4.73 -0.56
CA VAL A 53 1.04 -5.02 -0.22
C VAL A 53 0.18 -5.34 -1.45
N SER A 54 0.57 -4.91 -2.66
CA SER A 54 -0.21 -5.18 -3.89
C SER A 54 -0.50 -6.67 -4.10
N ARG A 55 0.44 -7.55 -3.75
CA ARG A 55 0.23 -9.01 -3.76
C ARG A 55 -0.96 -9.41 -2.93
N ASP A 56 -1.06 -8.91 -1.71
CA ASP A 56 -2.11 -9.25 -0.76
C ASP A 56 -3.47 -8.65 -1.16
N CYS A 57 -3.49 -7.71 -2.09
CA CYS A 57 -4.70 -7.25 -2.75
C CYS A 57 -5.22 -8.26 -3.79
N VAL A 58 -4.38 -9.14 -4.34
CA VAL A 58 -4.78 -10.00 -5.48
C VAL A 58 -4.63 -11.49 -5.23
N LYS A 59 -3.71 -11.90 -4.35
CA LYS A 59 -3.29 -13.29 -4.18
C LYS A 59 -2.76 -13.58 -2.79
N GLY A 60 -3.08 -14.77 -2.28
CA GLY A 60 -2.48 -15.32 -1.06
C GLY A 60 -3.15 -14.86 0.24
N THR A 61 -4.25 -14.11 0.15
CA THR A 61 -5.08 -13.65 1.28
C THR A 61 -6.56 -13.92 0.99
N PRO A 62 -7.43 -14.01 2.01
CA PRO A 62 -8.87 -14.16 1.81
C PRO A 62 -9.48 -12.99 1.04
N LEU A 63 -10.52 -13.23 0.22
CA LEU A 63 -11.17 -12.20 -0.59
C LEU A 63 -11.66 -10.99 0.24
N LYS A 64 -12.12 -11.23 1.47
CA LYS A 64 -12.51 -10.16 2.39
C LYS A 64 -11.35 -9.21 2.71
N THR A 65 -10.16 -9.77 2.94
CA THR A 65 -8.94 -9.00 3.22
C THR A 65 -8.44 -8.28 1.98
N GLN A 66 -8.49 -8.94 0.81
CA GLN A 66 -8.19 -8.30 -0.47
C GLN A 66 -9.07 -7.05 -0.67
N ASN A 67 -10.39 -7.19 -0.52
CA ASN A 67 -11.33 -6.08 -0.67
C ASN A 67 -11.08 -4.95 0.34
N LYS A 68 -10.75 -5.29 1.60
CA LYS A 68 -10.37 -4.31 2.63
C LYS A 68 -9.13 -3.51 2.21
N LEU A 69 -8.08 -4.18 1.77
CA LEU A 69 -6.82 -3.54 1.36
C LEU A 69 -7.01 -2.68 0.12
N LYS A 70 -7.71 -3.20 -0.90
CA LYS A 70 -8.06 -2.46 -2.12
C LYS A 70 -8.83 -1.18 -1.79
N TYR A 71 -9.89 -1.30 -0.99
CA TYR A 71 -10.72 -0.16 -0.60
C TYR A 71 -9.94 0.90 0.19
N GLY A 72 -9.14 0.47 1.17
CA GLY A 72 -8.32 1.37 1.97
C GLY A 72 -7.30 2.13 1.14
N PHE A 73 -6.62 1.45 0.22
CA PHE A 73 -5.65 2.08 -0.68
C PHE A 73 -6.31 3.06 -1.65
N SER A 74 -7.37 2.64 -2.34
CA SER A 74 -8.15 3.48 -3.27
C SER A 74 -8.67 4.76 -2.60
N THR A 75 -9.17 4.64 -1.37
CA THR A 75 -9.67 5.79 -0.60
C THR A 75 -8.53 6.70 -0.15
N TYR A 76 -7.40 6.14 0.29
CA TYR A 76 -6.22 6.91 0.67
C TYR A 76 -5.67 7.76 -0.49
N ILE A 77 -5.58 7.19 -1.70
CA ILE A 77 -5.13 7.94 -2.88
C ILE A 77 -6.25 8.73 -3.56
N ARG A 78 -7.50 8.60 -3.08
CA ARG A 78 -8.70 9.27 -3.62
C ARG A 78 -8.97 8.95 -5.09
N ARG A 79 -8.73 7.70 -5.48
CA ARG A 79 -8.94 7.20 -6.84
C ARG A 79 -9.59 5.84 -6.79
N ASN A 80 -10.59 5.61 -7.63
CA ASN A 80 -11.13 4.28 -7.80
C ASN A 80 -10.16 3.44 -8.65
N ILE A 81 -9.58 2.40 -8.05
CA ILE A 81 -8.63 1.50 -8.70
C ILE A 81 -9.36 0.20 -9.04
N SER A 82 -9.27 -0.24 -10.29
CA SER A 82 -9.88 -1.50 -10.71
C SER A 82 -9.08 -2.73 -10.24
N ASP A 83 -9.70 -3.90 -10.29
CA ASP A 83 -9.03 -5.15 -9.94
C ASP A 83 -7.85 -5.43 -10.89
N GLU A 84 -8.01 -5.15 -12.18
CA GLU A 84 -6.94 -5.29 -13.18
C GLU A 84 -5.77 -4.34 -12.90
N GLU A 85 -6.03 -3.15 -12.37
CA GLU A 85 -4.96 -2.23 -11.97
C GLU A 85 -4.19 -2.76 -10.75
N PHE A 86 -4.85 -3.37 -9.76
CA PHE A 86 -4.16 -4.04 -8.67
C PHE A 86 -3.34 -5.23 -9.14
N GLU A 87 -3.87 -6.02 -10.08
CA GLU A 87 -3.13 -7.11 -10.71
C GLU A 87 -1.90 -6.60 -11.45
N TYR A 88 -2.04 -5.52 -12.22
CA TYR A 88 -0.93 -4.86 -12.90
C TYR A 88 0.13 -4.35 -11.91
N MET A 89 -0.29 -3.72 -10.81
CA MET A 89 0.61 -3.27 -9.75
C MET A 89 1.43 -4.43 -9.19
N TYR A 90 0.78 -5.54 -8.88
CA TYR A 90 1.45 -6.71 -8.36
C TYR A 90 2.38 -7.35 -9.40
N ASP A 91 1.90 -7.61 -10.61
CA ASP A 91 2.68 -8.25 -11.68
C ASP A 91 3.93 -7.46 -12.04
N LYS A 92 3.83 -6.12 -12.12
CA LYS A 92 4.95 -5.26 -12.54
C LYS A 92 5.85 -4.84 -11.40
N TYR A 93 5.32 -4.58 -10.21
CA TYR A 93 6.08 -3.90 -9.16
C TYR A 93 6.05 -4.63 -7.82
N GLY A 94 5.28 -5.71 -7.68
CA GLY A 94 5.24 -6.50 -6.46
C GLY A 94 6.62 -7.02 -6.05
N ASN A 95 6.80 -7.28 -4.75
CA ASN A 95 8.02 -7.78 -4.13
C ASN A 95 9.27 -6.90 -4.39
N GLY A 96 9.10 -5.60 -4.60
CA GLY A 96 10.23 -4.69 -4.84
C GLY A 96 10.78 -4.70 -6.27
N CYS A 97 10.04 -5.26 -7.23
CA CYS A 97 10.43 -5.29 -8.64
C CYS A 97 10.38 -3.90 -9.30
N ASN A 98 11.19 -3.69 -10.34
CA ASN A 98 11.15 -2.50 -11.21
C ASN A 98 11.23 -1.16 -10.43
N LYS A 99 12.17 -1.08 -9.48
CA LYS A 99 12.38 0.10 -8.61
C LYS A 99 12.61 1.40 -9.39
N ASP A 100 13.18 1.31 -10.59
CA ASP A 100 13.51 2.47 -11.40
C ASP A 100 12.26 3.12 -12.02
N THR A 101 11.19 2.35 -12.26
CA THR A 101 9.99 2.83 -12.97
C THR A 101 8.74 2.94 -12.09
N VAL A 102 8.71 2.27 -10.95
CA VAL A 102 7.57 2.33 -10.00
C VAL A 102 7.24 3.76 -9.57
N LYS A 103 8.25 4.64 -9.47
CA LYS A 103 8.07 6.02 -9.04
C LYS A 103 7.19 6.81 -10.01
N GLU A 104 7.42 6.67 -11.31
CA GLU A 104 6.62 7.38 -12.32
C GLU A 104 5.20 6.83 -12.40
N TYR A 105 5.04 5.51 -12.27
CA TYR A 105 3.72 4.89 -12.17
C TYR A 105 2.95 5.38 -10.94
N ALA A 106 3.57 5.36 -9.76
CA ALA A 106 2.99 5.82 -8.51
C ALA A 106 2.61 7.32 -8.54
N LYS A 107 3.43 8.17 -9.17
CA LYS A 107 3.08 9.58 -9.42
C LYS A 107 1.80 9.69 -10.24
N GLY A 108 1.59 8.83 -11.24
CA GLY A 108 0.37 8.79 -12.04
C GLY A 108 -0.89 8.46 -11.23
N LEU A 109 -0.77 7.67 -10.17
CA LEU A 109 -1.89 7.28 -9.31
C LEU A 109 -2.39 8.38 -8.37
N ILE A 110 -1.51 9.33 -8.01
CA ILE A 110 -1.78 10.36 -6.98
C ILE A 110 -2.11 11.74 -7.57
N LYS A 111 -2.31 11.83 -8.88
CA LYS A 111 -2.77 13.04 -9.58
C LYS A 111 -4.27 13.23 -9.36
#